data_AF-A0A6I3SRB4-F1
#
_entry.id   AF-A0A6I3SRB4-F1
#
_cell.length_a   1.000
_cell.length_b   1.000
_cell.length_c   1.000
_cell.angle_alpha   90.00
_cell.angle_beta   90.00
_cell.angle_gamma   90.00
#
_symmetry.space_group_name_H-M   'P 1'
#
loop_
_entity.id
_entity.type
_entity.pdbx_description
1 polymer ?
#
loop_
_entity_poly.entity_id
_entity_poly.type
_entity_poly.pdbx_seq_one_letter_code
_entity_poly.pdbx_strand_id
1 'polypeptide(L)'
;MQSINKVLQGDRLDLLKKLPNHSVDACVTDPPYGLSKEPNFREVFSKWMAGEDYIHRNKGFMGKSWDSFVPGPAIWREVYRVLKPGGHILCFSGTRT
;
A
#
# COMPACT_ATOMS: atom_id res chain seq x y z
N MET A 1 -20.42 11.32 -5.72
CA MET A 1 -19.93 11.94 -6.97
C MET A 1 -18.76 11.09 -7.48
N GLN A 2 -18.90 10.41 -8.62
CA GLN A 2 -17.82 9.58 -9.17
C GLN A 2 -16.72 10.49 -9.73
N SER A 3 -15.52 10.41 -9.15
CA SER A 3 -14.32 11.12 -9.63
C SER A 3 -13.67 10.33 -10.77
N ILE A 4 -14.24 10.43 -11.97
CA ILE A 4 -13.67 9.82 -13.17
C ILE A 4 -12.62 10.78 -13.76
N ASN A 5 -11.51 10.24 -14.27
CA ASN A 5 -10.44 10.99 -14.95
C ASN A 5 -9.84 12.13 -14.13
N LYS A 6 -9.63 11.90 -12.81
CA LYS A 6 -9.04 12.88 -11.90
C LYS A 6 -7.82 12.31 -11.19
N VAL A 7 -6.80 13.15 -11.03
CA VAL A 7 -5.67 12.89 -10.13
C VAL A 7 -6.01 13.44 -8.76
N LEU A 8 -5.93 12.60 -7.74
CA LEU A 8 -6.12 12.99 -6.35
C LEU A 8 -4.74 13.16 -5.70
N GLN A 9 -4.43 14.36 -5.23
CA GLN A 9 -3.18 14.64 -4.53
C GLN A 9 -3.38 14.52 -3.01
N GLY A 10 -2.57 13.69 -2.36
CA GLY A 10 -2.60 13.50 -0.91
C GLY A 10 -1.98 12.19 -0.47
N ASP A 11 -2.02 11.91 0.83
CA ASP A 11 -1.68 10.58 1.35
C ASP A 11 -2.68 9.55 0.83
N ARG A 12 -2.16 8.44 0.32
CA ARG A 12 -2.98 7.40 -0.33
C ARG A 12 -3.96 6.74 0.64
N LEU A 13 -3.60 6.55 1.91
CA LEU A 13 -4.48 5.90 2.88
C LEU A 13 -5.68 6.80 3.18
N ASP A 14 -5.41 8.09 3.38
CA ASP A 14 -6.45 9.08 3.64
C ASP A 14 -7.37 9.31 2.43
N LEU A 15 -6.83 9.22 1.21
CA LEU A 15 -7.62 9.29 -0.01
C LEU A 15 -8.46 8.02 -0.24
N LEU A 16 -7.88 6.83 -0.04
CA LEU A 16 -8.61 5.57 -0.18
C LEU A 16 -9.81 5.52 0.77
N LYS A 17 -9.65 5.96 2.03
CA LYS A 17 -10.75 6.04 3.02
C LYS A 17 -11.93 6.91 2.57
N LYS A 18 -11.71 7.86 1.67
CA LYS A 18 -12.77 8.73 1.11
C LYS A 18 -13.52 8.09 -0.06
N LEU A 19 -12.98 7.02 -0.64
CA LEU A 19 -13.66 6.29 -1.71
C LEU A 19 -14.75 5.38 -1.11
N PRO A 20 -15.93 5.25 -1.76
CA PRO A 20 -16.97 4.34 -1.29
C PRO A 20 -16.52 2.87 -1.31
N ASN A 21 -17.21 2.03 -0.53
CA ASN A 21 -17.01 0.58 -0.61
C ASN A 21 -17.40 0.10 -2.02
N HIS A 22 -16.70 -0.91 -2.53
CA HIS A 22 -17.04 -1.58 -3.78
C HIS A 22 -17.26 -0.61 -4.97
N SER A 23 -16.44 0.44 -5.07
CA SER A 23 -16.56 1.47 -6.11
C SER A 23 -15.54 1.34 -7.24
N VAL A 24 -14.54 0.47 -7.10
CA VAL A 24 -13.42 0.31 -8.05
C VAL A 24 -13.49 -1.09 -8.67
N ASP A 25 -13.43 -1.17 -10.00
CA ASP A 25 -13.49 -2.45 -10.72
C ASP A 25 -12.13 -3.17 -10.77
N ALA A 26 -11.04 -2.41 -10.86
CA ALA A 26 -9.68 -2.93 -10.90
C ALA A 26 -8.69 -1.95 -10.24
N CYS A 27 -7.65 -2.49 -9.61
CA CYS A 27 -6.51 -1.71 -9.11
C CYS A 27 -5.27 -2.06 -9.92
N VAL A 28 -4.59 -1.04 -10.46
CA VAL A 28 -3.24 -1.19 -11.02
C VAL A 28 -2.32 -0.31 -10.20
N THR A 29 -1.30 -0.90 -9.59
CA THR A 29 -0.43 -0.17 -8.67
C THR A 29 1.01 -0.61 -8.77
N ASP A 30 1.90 0.38 -8.70
CA ASP A 30 3.34 0.23 -8.60
C ASP A 30 3.78 0.79 -7.23
N PRO A 31 3.68 -0.02 -6.15
CA PRO A 31 3.95 0.45 -4.80
C PRO A 31 5.46 0.58 -4.54
N PRO A 32 5.87 1.18 -3.41
CA PRO A 32 7.21 1.01 -2.85
C PRO A 32 7.67 -0.47 -2.82
N TYR A 33 8.88 -0.75 -3.31
CA TYR A 33 9.46 -2.09 -3.38
C TYR A 33 10.28 -2.43 -2.14
N GLY A 34 10.51 -1.45 -1.26
CA GLY A 34 11.28 -1.67 -0.05
C GLY A 34 12.75 -1.95 -0.35
N LEU A 35 13.36 -1.19 -1.28
CA LEU A 35 14.76 -1.37 -1.69
C LEU A 35 15.74 -0.83 -0.65
N SER A 36 15.49 -1.16 0.62
CA SER A 36 16.24 -0.76 1.80
C SER A 36 16.90 -1.99 2.45
N LYS A 37 17.28 -1.88 3.72
CA LYS A 37 17.83 -2.99 4.50
C LYS A 37 16.68 -3.90 4.95
N GLU A 38 16.87 -5.21 4.85
CA GLU A 38 15.88 -6.18 5.31
C GLU A 38 15.51 -5.96 6.79
N PRO A 39 14.21 -5.91 7.12
CA PRO A 39 13.76 -5.76 8.50
C PRO A 39 13.85 -7.08 9.26
N ASN A 40 13.69 -7.01 10.58
CA ASN A 40 13.45 -8.21 11.37
C ASN A 40 12.02 -8.73 11.11
N PHE A 41 11.90 -9.86 10.42
CA PHE A 41 10.60 -10.46 10.10
C PHE A 41 9.71 -10.68 11.33
N ARG A 42 10.26 -11.09 12.48
CA ARG A 42 9.46 -11.34 13.70
C ARG A 42 8.82 -10.07 14.22
N GLU A 43 9.53 -8.94 14.13
CA GLU A 43 9.01 -7.64 14.55
C GLU A 43 7.88 -7.18 13.61
N VAL A 44 8.11 -7.26 12.30
CA VAL A 44 7.12 -6.92 11.26
C VAL A 44 5.85 -7.74 11.46
N PHE A 45 6.01 -9.06 11.55
CA PHE A 45 4.90 -9.99 11.71
C PHE A 45 4.12 -9.73 13.00
N SER A 46 4.82 -9.53 14.13
CA SER A 46 4.16 -9.27 15.42
C SER A 46 3.31 -8.00 15.39
N LYS A 47 3.83 -6.92 14.79
CA LYS A 47 3.08 -5.66 14.62
C LYS A 47 1.86 -5.84 13.73
N TRP A 48 2.02 -6.48 12.57
CA TRP A 48 0.90 -6.72 11.66
C TRP A 48 -0.20 -7.58 12.28
N MET A 49 0.16 -8.61 13.06
CA MET A 49 -0.78 -9.44 13.81
C MET A 49 -1.52 -8.66 14.91
N ALA A 50 -0.87 -7.67 15.51
CA ALA A 50 -1.49 -6.75 16.45
C ALA A 50 -2.35 -5.65 15.78
N GLY A 51 -2.43 -5.63 14.44
CA GLY A 51 -3.14 -4.60 13.69
C GLY A 51 -2.38 -3.26 13.60
N GLU A 52 -1.12 -3.23 14.04
CA GLU A 52 -0.26 -2.05 13.99
C GLU A 52 0.52 -1.96 12.68
N ASP A 53 0.87 -0.72 12.30
CA ASP A 53 1.81 -0.49 11.21
C ASP A 53 3.26 -0.68 11.66
N TYR A 54 4.08 -1.19 10.74
CA TYR A 54 5.53 -1.28 10.90
C TYR A 54 6.19 -0.08 10.21
N ILE A 55 6.96 0.71 10.97
CA ILE A 55 7.70 1.86 10.45
C ILE A 55 9.16 1.47 10.26
N HIS A 56 9.56 1.30 9.01
CA HIS A 56 10.95 1.02 8.68
C HIS A 56 11.79 2.29 8.67
N ARG A 57 12.97 2.26 9.30
CA ARG A 57 13.81 3.46 9.53
C ARG A 57 14.92 3.65 8.51
N ASN A 58 15.22 2.66 7.66
CA ASN A 58 16.21 2.80 6.60
C ASN A 58 15.59 3.42 5.35
N LYS A 59 16.41 4.14 4.58
CA LYS A 59 16.00 4.71 3.29
C LYS A 59 16.09 3.64 2.19
N GLY A 60 15.16 3.67 1.23
CA GLY A 60 15.12 2.75 0.08
C GLY A 60 15.74 3.35 -1.18
N PHE A 61 15.08 3.13 -2.32
CA PHE A 61 15.47 3.62 -3.64
C PHE A 61 16.00 5.05 -3.62
N MET A 62 17.23 5.25 -4.11
CA MET A 62 17.94 6.54 -4.15
C MET A 62 17.95 7.29 -2.81
N GLY A 63 17.98 6.56 -1.69
CA GLY A 63 17.97 7.17 -0.35
C GLY A 63 16.64 7.83 0.02
N LYS A 64 15.52 7.47 -0.63
CA LYS A 64 14.19 8.04 -0.34
C LYS A 64 13.47 7.24 0.74
N SER A 65 12.76 7.95 1.63
CA SER A 65 12.01 7.34 2.73
C SER A 65 10.70 6.69 2.29
N TRP A 66 10.11 7.15 1.19
CA TRP A 66 8.87 6.56 0.66
C TRP A 66 9.08 5.11 0.18
N ASP A 67 10.31 4.73 -0.19
CA ASP A 67 10.70 3.36 -0.56
C ASP A 67 11.36 2.60 0.59
N SER A 68 11.27 3.10 1.82
CA SER A 68 11.87 2.44 2.98
C SER A 68 11.36 1.01 3.17
N PHE A 69 10.10 0.73 2.85
CA PHE A 69 9.51 -0.59 2.99
C PHE A 69 8.26 -0.74 2.13
N VAL A 70 7.81 -1.99 1.96
CA VAL A 70 6.58 -2.32 1.25
C VAL A 70 5.34 -1.80 2.00
N PRO A 71 4.22 -1.53 1.31
CA PRO A 71 2.97 -1.15 1.96
C PRO A 71 2.50 -2.24 2.93
N GLY A 72 2.19 -1.83 4.16
CA GLY A 72 1.63 -2.72 5.18
C GLY A 72 0.14 -3.03 4.97
N PRO A 73 -0.44 -3.93 5.80
CA PRO A 73 -1.82 -4.40 5.67
C PRO A 73 -2.89 -3.30 5.67
N ALA A 74 -2.64 -2.15 6.33
CA ALA A 74 -3.60 -1.04 6.39
C ALA A 74 -3.99 -0.51 5.00
N ILE A 75 -3.01 -0.37 4.10
CA ILE A 75 -3.26 0.07 2.72
C ILE A 75 -4.05 -1.00 1.97
N TRP A 76 -3.62 -2.26 2.04
CA TRP A 76 -4.25 -3.36 1.31
C TRP A 76 -5.68 -3.64 1.76
N ARG A 77 -6.00 -3.43 3.04
CA ARG A 77 -7.38 -3.48 3.54
C ARG A 77 -8.28 -2.44 2.88
N GLU A 78 -7.78 -1.21 2.71
CA GLU A 78 -8.54 -0.16 2.03
C GLU A 78 -8.65 -0.40 0.52
N VAL A 79 -7.59 -0.90 -0.13
CA VAL A 79 -7.66 -1.34 -1.54
C VAL A 79 -8.72 -2.44 -1.70
N TYR A 80 -8.73 -3.44 -0.83
CA TYR A 80 -9.74 -4.50 -0.83
C TYR A 80 -11.16 -3.95 -0.60
N ARG A 81 -11.35 -3.04 0.37
CA ARG A 81 -12.65 -2.42 0.67
C ARG A 81 -13.26 -1.69 -0.52
N VAL A 82 -12.42 -0.97 -1.29
CA VAL A 82 -12.90 -0.18 -2.44
C VAL A 82 -13.13 -1.04 -3.68
N LEU A 83 -12.52 -2.22 -3.78
CA LEU A 83 -12.74 -3.14 -4.89
C LEU A 83 -14.14 -3.76 -4.82
N LYS A 84 -14.78 -3.85 -5.98
CA LYS A 84 -16.03 -4.61 -6.13
C LYS A 84 -15.78 -6.11 -5.92
N PRO A 85 -16.80 -6.89 -5.51
CA PRO A 85 -16.72 -8.35 -5.56
C PRO A 85 -16.29 -8.83 -6.96
N GLY A 86 -15.23 -9.65 -7.03
CA GLY A 86 -14.64 -10.10 -8.29
C GLY A 86 -13.65 -9.11 -8.94
N GLY A 87 -13.43 -7.94 -8.34
CA GLY A 87 -12.39 -7.00 -8.76
C GLY A 87 -10.98 -7.59 -8.61
N HIS A 88 -10.06 -7.13 -9.45
CA HIS A 88 -8.70 -7.67 -9.52
C HIS A 88 -7.64 -6.60 -9.26
N ILE A 89 -6.45 -7.05 -8.89
CA ILE A 89 -5.27 -6.21 -8.68
C ILE A 89 -4.17 -6.67 -9.61
N LEU A 90 -3.57 -5.73 -10.33
CA LEU A 90 -2.25 -5.87 -10.93
C LEU A 90 -1.26 -5.05 -10.08
N CYS A 91 -0.38 -5.74 -9.36
CA CYS A 91 0.62 -5.13 -8.49
C CYS A 91 2.02 -5.39 -9.04
N PHE A 92 2.76 -4.34 -9.35
CA PHE A 92 4.17 -4.45 -9.73
C PHE A 92 5.04 -4.70 -8.49
N SER A 93 6.16 -5.39 -8.68
CA SER A 93 7.12 -5.70 -7.62
C SER A 93 8.53 -5.92 -8.19
N GLY A 94 9.55 -5.89 -7.33
CA GLY A 94 10.92 -6.25 -7.66
C GLY A 94 11.27 -7.66 -7.20
N THR A 95 12.42 -8.18 -7.63
CA THR A 95 12.92 -9.52 -7.23
C THR A 95 13.20 -9.66 -5.73
N ARG A 96 13.25 -8.54 -4.99
CA ARG A 96 13.52 -8.47 -3.55
C ARG A 96 12.28 -8.06 -2.73
N THR A 97 11.11 -8.05 -3.35
CA THR A 97 9.86 -7.52 -2.80
C THR A 97 8.85 -8.64 -2.56
#